data_AF-A0A0F5MRF6-F1
#
_entry.id   AF-A0A0F5MRF6-F1
#
_cell.length_a   1.000
_cell.length_b   1.000
_cell.length_c   1.000
_cell.angle_alpha   90.00
_cell.angle_beta   90.00
_cell.angle_gamma   90.00
#
_symmetry.space_group_name_H-M   'P 1'
#
loop_
_entity.id
_entity.type
_entity.pdbx_description
1 polymer ?
#
loop_
_entity_poly.entity_id
_entity_poly.type
_entity_poly.pdbx_seq_one_letter_code
_entity_poly.pdbx_strand_id
1 'polypeptide(L)' 'MPQARSVVRGLGAKLALLAYDESGMSTVEYAIGTVAAAAFGAILYTVVTGDSIVSALNRVIARALSTKV' A
#
# COMPACT_ATOMS: atom_id res chain seq x y z
N MET A 1 10.43 -47.81 -1.44
CA MET A 1 11.30 -46.68 -1.85
C MET A 1 11.19 -45.52 -0.83
N PRO A 2 11.94 -45.54 0.29
CA PRO A 2 11.81 -44.57 1.38
C PRO A 2 12.66 -43.30 1.25
N GLN A 3 13.74 -43.33 0.44
CA GLN A 3 14.73 -42.24 0.38
C GLN A 3 14.22 -40.96 -0.31
N ALA A 4 13.25 -41.06 -1.21
CA ALA A 4 12.72 -39.88 -1.92
C ALA A 4 11.98 -38.89 -0.99
N ARG A 5 11.35 -39.40 0.08
CA ARG A 5 10.57 -38.57 1.02
C ARG A 5 11.45 -37.75 1.97
N SER A 6 12.64 -38.22 2.32
CA SER A 6 13.57 -37.47 3.19
C SER A 6 14.21 -36.30 2.46
N VAL A 7 14.51 -36.45 1.17
CA VAL A 7 15.05 -35.38 0.31
C VAL A 7 14.05 -34.23 0.18
N VAL A 8 12.78 -34.54 -0.12
CA VAL A 8 11.71 -33.52 -0.24
C VAL A 8 11.48 -32.79 1.08
N ARG A 9 11.47 -33.51 2.22
CA ARG A 9 11.32 -32.87 3.54
C ARG A 9 12.53 -32.00 3.91
N GLY A 10 13.75 -32.44 3.57
CA GLY A 10 14.97 -31.65 3.80
C GLY A 10 15.00 -30.37 2.95
N LEU A 11 14.51 -30.43 1.72
CA LEU A 11 14.39 -29.26 0.85
C LEU A 11 13.34 -28.26 1.38
N GLY A 12 12.17 -28.75 1.78
CA GLY A 12 11.13 -27.93 2.38
C GLY A 12 11.56 -27.26 3.69
N ALA A 13 12.32 -27.96 4.53
CA ALA A 13 12.86 -27.40 5.77
C ALA A 13 13.90 -26.29 5.51
N LYS A 14 14.76 -26.46 4.49
CA LYS A 14 15.72 -25.42 4.09
C LYS A 14 15.02 -24.18 3.52
N LEU A 15 13.97 -24.37 2.73
CA LEU A 15 13.15 -23.26 2.22
C LEU A 15 12.41 -22.53 3.33
N ALA A 16 11.89 -23.26 4.32
CA ALA A 16 11.26 -22.66 5.49
C ALA A 16 12.25 -21.85 6.35
N LEU A 17 13.49 -22.34 6.51
CA LEU A 17 14.55 -21.60 7.20
C LEU A 17 14.99 -20.34 6.44
N LEU A 18 15.10 -20.41 5.12
CA LEU A 18 15.40 -19.24 4.28
C LEU A 18 14.26 -18.22 4.28
N ALA A 19 13.01 -18.67 4.37
CA ALA A 19 11.85 -17.80 4.54
C ALA A 19 11.75 -17.18 5.95
N TYR A 20 12.42 -17.78 6.94
CA TYR A 20 12.55 -17.26 8.31
C TYR A 20 13.76 -16.32 8.46
N ASP A 21 14.44 -15.95 7.38
CA ASP A 21 15.58 -15.04 7.47
C ASP A 21 15.11 -13.61 7.84
N GLU A 22 15.09 -13.33 9.15
CA GLU A 22 14.73 -12.03 9.75
C GLU A 22 15.69 -10.91 9.34
N SER A 23 16.88 -11.24 8.82
CA SER A 23 17.90 -10.25 8.47
C SER A 23 17.45 -9.23 7.42
N GLY A 24 16.54 -9.63 6.52
CA GLY A 24 15.95 -8.78 5.49
C GLY A 24 14.59 -8.19 5.84
N MET A 25 13.96 -8.65 6.92
CA MET A 25 12.59 -8.31 7.31
C MET A 25 12.43 -6.78 7.44
N SER A 26 13.25 -6.13 8.28
CA SER A 26 13.20 -4.66 8.51
C SER A 26 13.41 -3.81 7.26
N THR A 27 14.15 -4.30 6.26
CA THR A 27 14.34 -3.59 4.98
C THR A 27 13.10 -3.70 4.09
N VAL A 28 12.48 -4.88 4.07
CA VAL A 28 11.23 -5.12 3.34
C VAL A 28 10.08 -4.32 3.97
N GLU A 29 9.95 -4.29 5.29
CA GLU A 29 8.93 -3.46 5.95
C GLU A 29 9.05 -1.99 5.59
N TYR A 30 10.27 -1.44 5.59
CA TYR A 30 10.50 -0.05 5.22
C TYR A 30 10.17 0.22 3.75
N ALA A 31 10.56 -0.69 2.85
CA ALA A 31 10.26 -0.57 1.43
C ALA A 31 8.74 -0.60 1.18
N ILE A 32 8.03 -1.56 1.78
CA ILE A 32 6.58 -1.67 1.68
C ILE A 32 5.90 -0.42 2.27
N GLY A 33 6.36 0.04 3.45
CA GLY A 33 5.83 1.26 4.08
C GLY A 33 6.00 2.50 3.20
N THR A 34 7.14 2.63 2.54
CA THR A 34 7.42 3.74 1.61
C THR A 34 6.52 3.68 0.37
N VAL A 35 6.36 2.49 -0.22
CA VAL A 35 5.46 2.28 -1.38
C VAL A 35 4.00 2.58 -0.99
N ALA A 36 3.55 2.10 0.16
CA ALA A 36 2.21 2.35 0.66
C ALA A 36 1.97 3.86 0.88
N ALA A 37 2.91 4.57 1.49
CA ALA A 37 2.82 6.02 1.69
C ALA A 37 2.78 6.79 0.36
N ALA A 38 3.62 6.43 -0.61
CA ALA A 38 3.63 7.05 -1.93
C ALA A 38 2.30 6.83 -2.69
N ALA A 39 1.78 5.59 -2.67
CA ALA A 39 0.50 5.26 -3.29
C ALA A 39 -0.66 6.04 -2.64
N PHE A 40 -0.68 6.13 -1.32
CA PHE A 40 -1.68 6.92 -0.60
C PHE A 40 -1.58 8.41 -0.96
N GLY A 41 -0.37 8.96 -1.03
CA GLY A 41 -0.14 10.34 -1.47
C GLY A 41 -0.65 10.61 -2.89
N ALA A 42 -0.41 9.68 -3.82
CA ALA A 42 -0.92 9.79 -5.19
C ALA A 42 -2.46 9.78 -5.26
N ILE A 43 -3.11 8.93 -4.45
CA ILE A 43 -4.57 8.91 -4.33
C ILE A 43 -5.07 10.25 -3.78
N LEU A 44 -4.49 10.75 -2.69
CA LEU A 44 -4.89 12.04 -2.10
C LEU A 44 -4.71 13.20 -3.08
N TYR A 45 -3.58 13.24 -3.80
CA TYR A 45 -3.34 14.25 -4.83
C TYR A 45 -4.45 14.21 -5.89
N THR A 46 -4.78 13.01 -6.38
CA THR A 46 -5.84 12.82 -7.39
C THR A 46 -7.21 13.26 -6.88
N VAL A 47 -7.54 12.97 -5.62
CA VAL A 47 -8.82 13.39 -5.01
C VAL A 47 -8.89 14.92 -4.90
N VAL A 48 -7.83 15.55 -4.39
CA VAL A 48 -7.79 17.00 -4.16
C VAL A 48 -7.75 17.78 -5.47
N THR A 49 -7.04 17.27 -6.48
CA THR A 49 -6.93 17.91 -7.80
C THR A 49 -8.04 17.50 -8.76
N GLY A 50 -8.88 16.53 -8.40
CA GLY A 50 -10.01 16.11 -9.21
C GLY A 50 -11.09 17.19 -9.31
N ASP A 51 -11.70 17.30 -10.50
CA ASP A 51 -12.74 18.29 -10.81
C ASP A 51 -13.90 18.30 -9.80
N SER A 52 -14.19 17.16 -9.16
CA SER A 52 -15.28 16.99 -8.21
C SER A 52 -15.13 17.86 -6.95
N ILE A 53 -13.94 17.90 -6.35
CA ILE A 53 -13.69 18.65 -5.11
C ILE A 53 -13.69 20.15 -5.38
N VAL A 54 -12.98 20.58 -6.44
CA VAL A 54 -12.95 21.98 -6.87
C VAL A 54 -14.37 22.46 -7.19
N SER A 55 -15.13 21.69 -7.96
CA SER A 55 -16.52 22.03 -8.30
C SER A 55 -17.43 22.04 -7.07
N ALA A 56 -17.26 21.11 -6.13
CA ALA A 56 -18.04 21.06 -4.90
C ALA A 56 -17.77 22.29 -4.02
N LEU A 57 -16.50 22.67 -3.83
CA LEU A 57 -16.12 23.87 -3.09
C LEU A 57 -16.68 25.12 -3.77
N ASN A 58 -16.56 25.21 -5.09
CA ASN A 58 -17.07 26.35 -5.87
C ASN A 58 -18.60 26.48 -5.73
N ARG A 59 -19.34 25.36 -5.71
CA ARG A 59 -20.78 25.35 -5.44
C ARG A 59 -21.12 25.83 -4.03
N VAL A 60 -20.36 25.43 -3.01
CA VAL A 60 -20.56 25.88 -1.62
C VAL A 60 -20.33 27.39 -1.52
N ILE A 61 -19.25 27.91 -2.12
CA ILE A 61 -18.94 29.35 -2.14
C ILE A 61 -20.01 30.13 -2.91
N ALA A 62 -20.40 29.67 -4.10
CA ALA A 62 -21.44 30.31 -4.91
C ALA A 62 -22.78 30.38 -4.16
N ARG A 63 -23.14 29.32 -3.42
CA ARG A 63 -24.35 29.31 -2.57
C ARG A 63 -24.25 30.31 -1.42
N ALA A 64 -23.09 30.42 -0.77
CA ALA A 64 -22.85 31.40 0.30
C ALA A 64 -22.96 32.84 -0.24
N LEU A 65 -22.40 33.11 -1.42
CA LEU A 65 -22.44 34.44 -2.05
C LEU A 65 -23.80 34.78 -2.68
N SER A 66 -24.56 33.78 -3.12
CA SER A 66 -25.90 33.97 -3.70
C SER A 66 -26.99 34.08 -2.64
N THR A 67 -26.67 33.89 -1.36
CA THR A 67 -27.60 34.19 -0.27
C THR A 67 -27.67 35.71 -0.17
N LYS A 68 -28.65 36.30 -0.86
CA LYS A 68 -29.03 37.71 -0.68
C LYS A 68 -29.28 37.93 0.82
N VAL A 69 -28.56 38.89 1.39
CA VAL A 69 -29.05 39.63 2.57
C VAL A 69 -30.33 40.38 2.20
#